data_AF-A0A9W8UP23-F1
#
_entry.id   AF-A0A9W8UP23-F1
#
_cell.length_a   1.000
_cell.length_b   1.000
_cell.length_c   1.000
_cell.angle_alpha   90.00
_cell.angle_beta   90.00
_cell.angle_gamma   90.00
#
_symmetry.space_group_name_H-M   'P 1'
#
loop_
_entity.id
_entity.type
_entity.pdbx_description
1 polymer ?
#
loop_
_entity_poly.entity_id
_entity_poly.type
_entity_poly.pdbx_seq_one_letter_code
_entity_poly.pdbx_strand_id
1 'polypeptide(L)'
;MQSAEQIVEALQVYAVKHLQSLLDLFAPVLTDAFALAHVPAVIAAAKALNTTILNCWPRIVGTPHAEQITSIVARCWTNIYDTDHGTGDPEMEALTQELKKTMALLASMWKASDEPMPTDKLAQVVKKAPHLKPLFAPFQLEAPIA
;
A
#
# COMPACT_ATOMS: atom_id res chain seq x y z
N MET A 1 -13.10 -9.44 -4.43
CA MET A 1 -12.57 -8.12 -4.01
C MET A 1 -13.19 -6.95 -4.77
N GLN A 2 -13.56 -7.07 -6.06
CA GLN A 2 -14.21 -5.95 -6.79
C GLN A 2 -15.43 -5.34 -6.07
N SER A 3 -16.30 -6.15 -5.48
CA SER A 3 -17.44 -5.64 -4.70
C SER A 3 -17.03 -4.87 -3.44
N ALA A 4 -15.88 -5.18 -2.84
CA ALA A 4 -15.39 -4.46 -1.66
C ALA A 4 -15.03 -3.01 -2.00
N GLU A 5 -14.36 -2.79 -3.14
CA GLU A 5 -14.07 -1.46 -3.65
C GLU A 5 -15.36 -0.64 -3.85
N GLN A 6 -16.35 -1.22 -4.53
CA GLN A 6 -17.65 -0.57 -4.78
C GLN A 6 -18.40 -0.25 -3.49
N ILE A 7 -18.35 -1.13 -2.49
CA ILE A 7 -18.99 -0.92 -1.19
C ILE A 7 -18.32 0.22 -0.43
N VAL A 8 -16.98 0.24 -0.38
CA VAL A 8 -16.24 1.32 0.27
C VAL A 8 -16.52 2.65 -0.41
N GLU A 9 -16.54 2.67 -1.75
CA GLU A 9 -16.91 3.86 -2.52
C GLU A 9 -18.36 4.29 -2.23
N ALA A 10 -19.31 3.37 -2.08
CA ALA A 10 -20.69 3.74 -1.72
C ALA A 10 -20.80 4.29 -0.28
N LEU A 11 -19.97 3.79 0.64
CA LEU A 11 -19.95 4.23 2.04
C LEU A 11 -19.24 5.58 2.23
N GLN A 12 -18.31 5.95 1.34
CA GLN A 12 -17.51 7.17 1.45
C GLN A 12 -16.88 7.28 2.86
N VAL A 13 -16.93 8.45 3.49
CA VAL A 13 -16.41 8.69 4.85
C VAL A 13 -17.02 7.77 5.91
N TYR A 14 -18.21 7.20 5.69
CA TYR A 14 -18.79 6.23 6.62
C TYR A 14 -18.04 4.89 6.65
N ALA A 15 -17.14 4.63 5.69
CA ALA A 15 -16.26 3.47 5.69
C ALA A 15 -15.24 3.51 6.84
N VAL A 16 -14.94 4.68 7.41
CA VAL A 16 -13.96 4.87 8.49
C VAL A 16 -14.21 3.93 9.69
N LYS A 17 -15.48 3.70 10.06
CA LYS A 17 -15.84 2.81 11.18
C LYS A 17 -15.46 1.33 10.93
N HIS A 18 -15.20 0.98 9.68
CA HIS A 18 -14.82 -0.36 9.24
C HIS A 18 -13.35 -0.46 8.84
N LEU A 19 -12.56 0.61 9.02
CA LEU A 19 -11.18 0.68 8.53
C LEU A 19 -10.35 -0.55 8.94
N GLN A 20 -10.34 -0.91 10.22
CA GLN A 20 -9.59 -2.09 10.67
C GLN A 20 -10.10 -3.38 9.99
N SER A 21 -11.40 -3.61 9.95
CA SER A 21 -11.99 -4.79 9.31
C SER A 21 -11.68 -4.87 7.81
N LEU A 22 -11.61 -3.73 7.12
CA LEU A 22 -11.21 -3.64 5.72
C LEU A 22 -9.73 -3.98 5.55
N LEU A 23 -8.85 -3.44 6.41
CA LEU A 23 -7.43 -3.77 6.39
C LEU A 23 -7.19 -5.26 6.67
N ASP A 24 -7.91 -5.84 7.63
CA ASP A 24 -7.85 -7.26 7.96
C ASP A 24 -8.36 -8.14 6.82
N LEU A 25 -9.30 -7.64 6.00
CA LEU A 25 -9.79 -8.32 4.80
C LEU A 25 -8.75 -8.30 3.67
N PHE A 26 -8.03 -7.19 3.49
CA PHE A 26 -7.10 -7.02 2.38
C PHE A 26 -5.72 -7.63 2.65
N ALA A 27 -5.26 -7.58 3.91
CA ALA A 27 -3.91 -8.00 4.27
C ALA A 27 -3.60 -9.45 3.87
N PRO A 28 -4.44 -10.46 4.13
CA PRO A 28 -4.16 -11.83 3.73
C PRO A 28 -3.98 -11.95 2.22
N VAL A 29 -4.81 -11.29 1.41
CA VAL A 29 -4.74 -11.38 -0.06
C VAL A 29 -3.48 -10.70 -0.61
N LEU A 30 -3.08 -9.55 -0.06
CA LEU A 30 -1.94 -8.79 -0.55
C LEU A 30 -0.60 -9.33 -0.04
N THR A 31 -0.58 -10.03 1.09
CA THR A 31 0.66 -10.50 1.73
C THR A 31 0.93 -11.99 1.54
N ASP A 32 -0.03 -12.76 1.01
CA ASP A 32 0.11 -14.20 0.73
C ASP A 32 1.28 -14.46 -0.23
N ALA A 33 2.16 -15.40 0.14
CA ALA A 33 3.37 -15.72 -0.62
C ALA A 33 3.08 -16.28 -2.03
N PHE A 34 1.87 -16.81 -2.24
CA PHE A 34 1.37 -17.36 -3.49
C PHE A 34 0.27 -16.50 -4.12
N ALA A 35 0.06 -15.27 -3.63
CA ALA A 35 -0.96 -14.35 -4.14
C ALA A 35 -0.87 -14.17 -5.67
N LEU A 36 0.34 -14.23 -6.22
CA LEU A 36 0.61 -14.05 -7.65
C LEU A 36 0.17 -15.24 -8.53
N ALA A 37 -0.25 -16.36 -7.93
CA ALA A 37 -0.95 -17.42 -8.65
C ALA A 37 -2.30 -16.95 -9.23
N HIS A 38 -2.87 -15.85 -8.71
CA HIS A 38 -4.07 -15.22 -9.25
C HIS A 38 -3.99 -13.69 -9.11
N VAL A 39 -3.13 -13.07 -9.92
CA VAL A 39 -2.87 -11.62 -9.97
C VAL A 39 -4.14 -10.75 -10.04
N PRO A 40 -5.22 -11.11 -10.79
CA PRO A 40 -6.43 -10.28 -10.84
C PRO A 40 -7.11 -10.06 -9.47
N ALA A 41 -7.00 -11.03 -8.55
CA ALA A 41 -7.55 -10.88 -7.20
C ALA A 41 -6.72 -9.91 -6.36
N VAL A 42 -5.39 -9.94 -6.52
CA VAL A 42 -4.44 -9.05 -5.85
C VAL A 42 -4.64 -7.61 -6.31
N ILE A 43 -4.79 -7.39 -7.62
CA ILE A 43 -5.12 -6.07 -8.20
C ILE A 43 -6.43 -5.55 -7.62
N ALA A 44 -7.48 -6.38 -7.58
CA ALA A 44 -8.76 -5.97 -7.03
C ALA A 44 -8.67 -5.63 -5.52
N ALA A 45 -7.83 -6.33 -4.75
CA ALA A 45 -7.57 -5.99 -3.35
C ALA A 45 -6.79 -4.67 -3.22
N ALA A 46 -5.78 -4.44 -4.07
CA ALA A 46 -5.00 -3.20 -4.07
C ALA A 46 -5.87 -1.98 -4.43
N LYS A 47 -6.77 -2.12 -5.41
CA LYS A 47 -7.77 -1.10 -5.75
C LYS A 47 -8.71 -0.81 -4.59
N ALA A 48 -9.26 -1.84 -3.96
CA ALA A 48 -10.10 -1.68 -2.77
C ALA A 48 -9.37 -0.99 -1.61
N LEU A 49 -8.08 -1.30 -1.41
CA LEU A 49 -7.22 -0.62 -0.43
C LEU A 49 -7.03 0.87 -0.79
N ASN A 50 -6.74 1.18 -2.05
CA ASN A 50 -6.62 2.56 -2.53
C ASN A 50 -7.90 3.38 -2.30
N THR A 51 -9.06 2.80 -2.62
CA THR A 51 -10.36 3.41 -2.37
C THR A 51 -10.65 3.56 -0.87
N THR A 52 -10.22 2.60 -0.06
CA THR A 52 -10.31 2.69 1.41
C THR A 52 -9.47 3.84 1.94
N ILE A 53 -8.24 4.01 1.44
CA ILE A 53 -7.38 5.13 1.83
C ILE A 53 -8.03 6.47 1.48
N LEU A 54 -8.53 6.61 0.25
CA LEU A 54 -9.19 7.84 -0.21
C LEU A 54 -10.42 8.21 0.63
N ASN A 55 -11.16 7.23 1.13
CA ASN A 55 -12.38 7.46 1.89
C ASN A 55 -12.15 7.50 3.42
N CYS A 56 -11.05 6.91 3.90
CA CYS A 56 -10.75 6.80 5.34
C CYS A 56 -9.53 7.61 5.78
N TRP A 57 -8.95 8.43 4.90
CA TRP A 57 -7.75 9.22 5.16
C TRP A 57 -7.72 9.99 6.50
N PRO A 58 -8.83 10.55 7.05
CA PRO A 58 -8.78 11.32 8.29
C PRO A 58 -8.39 10.48 9.52
N ARG A 59 -8.40 9.15 9.42
CA ARG A 59 -8.06 8.22 10.51
C ARG A 59 -6.88 7.31 10.18
N ILE A 60 -6.08 7.62 9.15
CA ILE A 60 -4.93 6.80 8.77
C ILE A 60 -3.63 7.35 9.36
N VAL A 61 -3.25 8.57 8.98
CA VAL A 61 -2.02 9.21 9.47
C VAL A 61 -2.15 9.52 10.97
N GLY A 62 -1.03 9.42 11.70
CA GLY A 62 -1.01 9.55 13.17
C GLY A 62 -1.52 8.31 13.91
N THR A 63 -1.86 7.23 13.21
CA THR A 63 -2.36 5.98 13.80
C THR A 63 -1.55 4.76 13.35
N PRO A 64 -1.67 3.61 14.05
CA PRO A 64 -1.05 2.36 13.61
C PRO A 64 -1.47 1.89 12.20
N HIS A 65 -2.60 2.36 11.67
CA HIS A 65 -3.08 1.96 10.34
C HIS A 65 -2.12 2.38 9.22
N ALA A 66 -1.45 3.53 9.33
CA ALA A 66 -0.50 3.96 8.31
C ALA A 66 0.70 3.00 8.19
N GLU A 67 1.19 2.50 9.33
CA GLU A 67 2.26 1.49 9.37
C GLU A 67 1.77 0.14 8.85
N GLN A 68 0.56 -0.28 9.24
CA GLN A 68 -0.06 -1.52 8.74
C GLN A 68 -0.19 -1.51 7.21
N ILE A 69 -0.71 -0.43 6.63
CA ILE A 69 -0.84 -0.28 5.17
C ILE A 69 0.53 -0.33 4.50
N THR A 70 1.51 0.41 5.03
CA THR A 70 2.89 0.40 4.50
C THR A 70 3.48 -1.01 4.51
N SER A 71 3.27 -1.77 5.59
CA SER A 71 3.75 -3.15 5.72
C SER A 71 3.08 -4.09 4.72
N ILE A 72 1.76 -4.01 4.56
CA ILE A 72 0.99 -4.81 3.58
C ILE A 72 1.54 -4.59 2.16
N VAL A 73 1.71 -3.32 1.77
CA VAL A 73 2.15 -2.94 0.42
C VAL A 73 3.62 -3.34 0.17
N ALA A 74 4.50 -3.13 1.15
CA ALA A 74 5.90 -3.53 1.06
C ALA A 74 6.06 -5.06 0.97
N ARG A 75 5.20 -5.82 1.65
CA ARG A 75 5.19 -7.29 1.56
C ARG A 75 4.70 -7.76 0.20
N CYS A 76 3.60 -7.20 -0.31
CA CYS A 76 3.09 -7.50 -1.65
C CYS A 76 4.15 -7.24 -2.73
N TRP A 77 4.84 -6.09 -2.65
CA TRP A 77 5.95 -5.76 -3.54
C TRP A 77 7.10 -6.74 -3.45
N THR A 78 7.44 -7.21 -2.24
CA THR A 78 8.50 -8.22 -2.07
C THR A 78 8.12 -9.53 -2.74
N ASN A 79 6.86 -9.98 -2.62
CA ASN A 79 6.39 -11.18 -3.32
C ASN A 79 6.51 -11.03 -4.86
N ILE A 80 6.22 -9.83 -5.40
CA ILE A 80 6.43 -9.52 -6.82
C ILE A 80 7.90 -9.62 -7.20
N TYR A 81 8.78 -9.01 -6.42
CA TYR A 81 10.21 -8.99 -6.69
C TYR A 81 10.85 -10.38 -6.59
N ASP A 82 10.38 -11.21 -5.66
CA ASP A 82 10.89 -12.58 -5.46
C ASP A 82 10.41 -13.55 -6.55
N THR A 83 9.39 -13.18 -7.33
CA THR A 83 8.85 -14.02 -8.40
C THR A 83 9.40 -13.59 -9.75
N ASP A 84 10.04 -14.53 -10.46
CA ASP A 84 10.56 -14.33 -11.82
C ASP A 84 9.43 -14.30 -12.85
N HIS A 85 8.64 -13.22 -12.83
CA HIS A 85 7.68 -12.92 -13.89
C HIS A 85 8.39 -12.13 -14.98
N GLY A 86 8.39 -12.66 -16.20
CA GLY A 86 9.04 -12.05 -17.35
C GLY A 86 8.71 -10.56 -17.46
N THR A 87 9.74 -9.75 -17.74
CA THR A 87 9.59 -8.31 -17.91
C THR A 87 8.55 -8.02 -18.99
N GLY A 88 7.51 -7.24 -18.64
CA GLY A 88 6.46 -6.82 -19.58
C GLY A 88 5.09 -7.50 -19.42
N ASP A 89 4.85 -8.26 -18.35
CA ASP A 89 3.49 -8.73 -18.01
C ASP A 89 2.57 -7.53 -17.67
N PRO A 90 1.50 -7.28 -18.46
CA PRO A 90 0.58 -6.17 -18.22
C PRO A 90 -0.14 -6.24 -16.86
N GLU A 91 -0.44 -7.43 -16.35
CA GLU A 91 -1.10 -7.59 -15.06
C GLU A 91 -0.14 -7.24 -13.92
N MET A 92 1.13 -7.64 -14.04
CA MET A 92 2.15 -7.31 -13.06
C MET A 92 2.46 -5.81 -13.04
N GLU A 93 2.51 -5.17 -14.21
CA GLU A 93 2.64 -3.71 -14.29
C GLU A 93 1.43 -3.02 -13.65
N ALA A 94 0.20 -3.46 -13.94
CA ALA A 94 -1.00 -2.91 -13.33
C ALA A 94 -0.99 -3.04 -11.80
N LEU A 95 -0.58 -4.21 -11.27
CA LEU A 95 -0.43 -4.40 -9.82
C LEU A 95 0.62 -3.47 -9.24
N THR A 96 1.79 -3.39 -9.86
CA THR A 96 2.90 -2.51 -9.46
C THR A 96 2.46 -1.04 -9.41
N GLN A 97 1.65 -0.60 -10.37
CA GLN A 97 1.10 0.75 -10.41
C GLN A 97 0.10 1.00 -9.27
N GLU A 98 -0.78 0.04 -8.96
CA GLU A 98 -1.70 0.18 -7.83
C GLU A 98 -0.94 0.26 -6.49
N LEU A 99 0.13 -0.52 -6.29
CA LEU A 99 0.96 -0.45 -5.08
C LEU A 99 1.70 0.89 -4.95
N LYS A 100 2.26 1.40 -6.06
CA LYS A 100 2.89 2.74 -6.10
C LYS A 100 1.88 3.83 -5.79
N LYS A 101 0.65 3.72 -6.32
CA LYS A 101 -0.45 4.63 -6.02
C LYS A 101 -0.78 4.60 -4.52
N THR A 102 -0.83 3.43 -3.88
CA THR A 102 -1.05 3.32 -2.42
C THR A 102 -0.01 4.12 -1.63
N MET A 103 1.26 3.97 -1.99
CA MET A 103 2.37 4.67 -1.32
C MET A 103 2.37 6.17 -1.60
N ALA A 104 1.96 6.59 -2.80
CA ALA A 104 1.77 8.00 -3.13
C ALA A 104 0.64 8.63 -2.30
N LEU A 105 -0.50 7.94 -2.17
CA LEU A 105 -1.61 8.40 -1.33
C LEU A 105 -1.17 8.56 0.14
N LEU A 106 -0.46 7.57 0.68
CA LEU A 106 0.12 7.63 2.02
C LEU A 106 1.04 8.85 2.19
N ALA A 107 2.02 9.03 1.30
CA ALA A 107 2.94 10.16 1.37
C ALA A 107 2.21 11.52 1.27
N SER A 108 1.20 11.63 0.41
CA SER A 108 0.37 12.84 0.30
C SER A 108 -0.41 13.13 1.57
N MET A 109 -0.95 12.11 2.26
CA MET A 109 -1.65 12.31 3.53
C MET A 109 -0.73 12.81 4.63
N TRP A 110 0.50 12.29 4.74
CA TRP A 110 1.49 12.81 5.70
C TRP A 110 1.84 14.27 5.39
N LYS A 111 2.05 14.63 4.12
CA LYS A 111 2.36 16.01 3.72
C LYS A 111 1.22 17.00 4.01
N ALA A 112 -0.02 16.53 3.99
CA ALA A 112 -1.21 17.32 4.29
C ALA A 112 -1.61 17.32 5.76
N SER A 113 -0.92 16.54 6.60
CA SER A 113 -1.20 16.39 8.03
C SER A 113 -0.18 17.18 8.86
N ASP A 114 -0.58 17.57 10.07
CA ASP A 114 0.34 18.12 11.08
C ASP A 114 1.20 17.04 11.76
N GLU A 115 0.94 15.76 11.46
CA GLU A 115 1.68 14.63 12.02
C GLU A 115 3.06 14.47 11.36
N PRO A 116 4.13 14.32 12.15
CA PRO A 116 5.47 14.14 11.59
C PRO A 116 5.56 12.82 10.82
N MET A 117 6.05 12.90 9.58
CA MET A 117 6.32 11.71 8.78
C MET A 117 7.51 10.93 9.37
N PRO A 118 7.42 9.60 9.54
CA PRO A 118 8.48 8.80 10.17
C PRO A 118 9.63 8.49 9.19
N THR A 119 10.25 9.52 8.61
CA THR A 119 11.30 9.43 7.57
C THR A 119 12.42 8.49 7.94
N ASP A 120 12.95 8.56 9.16
CA ASP A 120 14.06 7.71 9.63
C ASP A 120 13.71 6.23 9.60
N LYS A 121 12.50 5.88 10.06
CA LYS A 121 12.02 4.49 10.08
C LYS A 121 11.83 3.97 8.65
N LEU A 122 11.24 4.78 7.77
CA LEU A 122 11.05 4.44 6.36
C LEU A 122 12.40 4.29 5.64
N ALA A 123 13.36 5.17 5.91
CA ALA A 123 14.71 5.10 5.35
C ALA A 123 15.45 3.83 5.82
N GLN A 124 15.30 3.44 7.08
CA GLN A 124 15.86 2.17 7.58
C GLN A 124 15.26 0.95 6.89
N VAL A 125 13.96 0.95 6.59
CA VAL A 125 13.31 -0.13 5.83
C VAL A 125 13.93 -0.25 4.44
N VAL A 126 14.05 0.85 3.70
CA VAL A 126 14.67 0.87 2.36
C VAL A 126 16.15 0.47 2.42
N LYS A 127 16.88 0.87 3.47
CA LYS A 127 18.28 0.45 3.68
C LYS A 127 18.40 -1.08 3.86
N LYS A 128 17.48 -1.69 4.60
CA LYS A 128 17.46 -3.16 4.82
C LYS A 128 16.98 -3.94 3.60
N ALA A 129 16.13 -3.34 2.77
CA ALA A 129 15.52 -3.95 1.59
C ALA A 129 15.57 -2.98 0.39
N PRO A 130 16.72 -2.90 -0.31
CA PRO A 130 16.95 -1.91 -1.37
C PRO A 130 15.98 -1.99 -2.55
N HIS A 131 15.41 -3.18 -2.82
CA HIS A 131 14.42 -3.39 -3.88
C HIS A 131 13.10 -2.64 -3.64
N LEU A 132 12.84 -2.18 -2.41
CA LEU A 132 11.69 -1.33 -2.06
C LEU A 132 11.88 0.13 -2.47
N LYS A 133 13.09 0.56 -2.87
CA LYS A 133 13.37 1.97 -3.21
C LYS A 133 12.37 2.58 -4.21
N PRO A 134 11.97 1.92 -5.31
CA PRO A 134 10.99 2.48 -6.25
C PRO A 134 9.60 2.69 -5.61
N LEU A 135 9.22 1.83 -4.67
CA LEU A 135 7.94 1.87 -3.97
C LEU A 135 7.87 3.04 -2.98
N PHE A 136 9.00 3.36 -2.32
CA PHE A 136 9.09 4.44 -1.33
C PHE A 136 9.49 5.80 -1.92
N ALA A 137 9.66 5.91 -3.23
CA ALA A 137 10.00 7.16 -3.91
C ALA A 137 9.09 8.37 -3.54
N PRO A 138 7.75 8.23 -3.35
CA PRO A 138 6.89 9.35 -3.00
C PRO A 138 7.22 10.06 -1.68
N PHE A 139 7.91 9.35 -0.77
CA PHE A 139 8.30 9.85 0.55
C PHE A 139 9.54 10.74 0.51
N GLN A 140 10.25 10.81 -0.62
CA GLN A 140 11.44 11.66 -0.80
C GLN A 140 12.46 11.48 0.33
N LEU A 141 12.67 10.23 0.75
CA LEU A 141 13.61 9.88 1.81
C LEU A 141 15.02 10.30 1.38
N GLU A 142 15.61 11.28 2.06
CA GLU A 142 16.99 11.69 1.82
C GLU A 142 17.95 10.53 2.09
N ALA A 143 19.11 10.52 1.42
CA ALA A 143 20.16 9.57 1.76
C ALA A 143 20.63 9.86 3.19
N PRO A 144 20.79 8.85 4.07
CA PRO A 144 21.35 9.09 5.38
C PRO A 144 22.75 9.68 5.20
N ILE A 145 22.99 10.85 5.79
CA ILE A 145 24.33 11.43 5.91
C ILE A 145 25.18 10.38 6.64
N ALA A 146 26.25 9.97 5.96
CA ALA A 146 27.17 8.91 6.41
C ALA A 146 27.87 9.27 7.72
#